data_AF-A0A932NR40-F1
#
_entry.id   AF-A0A932NR40-F1
#
_cell.length_a   1.000
_cell.length_b   1.000
_cell.length_c   1.000
_cell.angle_alpha   90.00
_cell.angle_beta   90.00
_cell.angle_gamma   90.00
#
_symmetry.space_group_name_H-M   'P 1'
#
loop_
_entity.id
_entity.type
_entity.pdbx_description
1 polymer ?
#
loop_
_entity_poly.entity_id
_entity_poly.type
_entity_poly.pdbx_seq_one_letter_code
_entity_poly.pdbx_strand_id
1 'polypeptide(L)'
;MPPMMRSMSAVKLEDAYTEALPASRALFERAQKIFPDGVTHDNRRMQPFPIFVERADGAYKWDADGNRYIDYWRHAWNVPSSSLLVHPSSSSIPQPWWLT
;
A
#
# COMPACT_ATOMS: atom_id res chain seq x y z
N MET A 1 -18.12 -27.73 -26.63
CA MET A 1 -18.24 -27.88 -25.16
C MET A 1 -17.39 -26.78 -24.53
N PRO A 2 -17.97 -25.73 -23.93
CA PRO A 2 -17.17 -24.74 -23.21
C PRO A 2 -16.60 -25.36 -21.92
N PRO A 3 -15.40 -24.96 -21.50
CA PRO A 3 -14.80 -25.45 -20.25
C PRO A 3 -15.64 -25.01 -19.05
N MET A 4 -15.97 -25.97 -18.19
CA MET A 4 -16.72 -25.72 -16.95
C MET A 4 -15.81 -24.96 -15.99
N MET A 5 -16.15 -23.69 -15.73
CA MET A 5 -15.48 -22.86 -14.74
C MET A 5 -15.54 -23.59 -13.40
N ARG A 6 -14.37 -23.99 -12.88
CA ARG A 6 -14.23 -24.69 -11.61
C ARG A 6 -14.77 -23.76 -10.53
N SER A 7 -15.96 -24.09 -10.00
CA SER A 7 -16.52 -23.41 -8.83
C SER A 7 -15.52 -23.60 -7.69
N MET A 8 -14.74 -22.56 -7.40
CA MET A 8 -13.99 -22.52 -6.16
C MET A 8 -15.04 -22.54 -5.06
N SER A 9 -15.08 -23.61 -4.27
CA SER A 9 -15.81 -23.63 -3.01
C SER A 9 -15.54 -22.32 -2.28
N ALA A 10 -16.58 -21.66 -1.80
CA ALA A 10 -16.48 -20.36 -1.14
C ALA A 10 -15.61 -20.48 0.12
N VAL A 11 -14.29 -20.40 -0.04
CA VAL A 11 -13.38 -20.06 1.04
C VAL A 11 -13.86 -18.70 1.51
N LYS A 12 -14.19 -18.58 2.79
CA LYS A 12 -14.61 -17.29 3.34
C LYS A 12 -13.46 -16.31 3.13
N LEU A 13 -13.79 -15.11 2.65
CA LEU A 13 -12.80 -14.11 2.30
C LEU A 13 -11.89 -13.79 3.49
N GLU A 14 -12.45 -13.82 4.69
CA GLU A 14 -11.77 -13.60 5.96
C GLU A 14 -10.74 -14.69 6.28
N ASP A 15 -11.04 -15.95 5.94
CA ASP A 15 -10.12 -17.07 6.14
C ASP A 15 -8.91 -16.92 5.19
N ALA A 16 -9.18 -16.65 3.91
CA ALA A 16 -8.12 -16.41 2.92
C ALA A 16 -7.26 -15.18 3.28
N TYR A 17 -7.88 -14.11 3.80
CA TYR A 17 -7.15 -12.94 4.31
C TYR A 17 -6.23 -13.30 5.48
N THR A 18 -6.74 -14.08 6.42
CA THR A 18 -5.98 -14.50 7.61
C THR A 18 -4.81 -15.41 7.25
N GLU A 19 -5.02 -16.34 6.31
CA GLU A 19 -3.98 -17.24 5.80
C GLU A 19 -2.90 -16.51 5.00
N ALA A 20 -3.27 -15.45 4.26
CA ALA A 20 -2.34 -14.68 3.43
C ALA A 20 -1.46 -13.69 4.22
N LEU A 21 -1.80 -13.38 5.47
CA LEU A 21 -1.18 -12.30 6.24
C LEU A 21 -0.71 -12.70 7.67
N PRO A 22 0.05 -13.80 7.83
CA PRO A 22 0.48 -14.30 9.14
C PRO A 22 1.38 -13.34 9.91
N ALA A 23 2.27 -12.58 9.26
CA ALA A 23 3.15 -11.63 9.91
C ALA A 23 2.39 -10.39 10.38
N SER A 24 1.49 -9.85 9.56
CA SER A 24 0.60 -8.76 9.97
C SER A 24 -0.26 -9.14 11.17
N ARG A 25 -0.79 -10.38 11.20
CA ARG A 25 -1.50 -10.91 12.37
C ARG A 25 -0.63 -10.94 13.62
N ALA A 26 0.58 -11.48 13.54
CA ALA A 26 1.49 -11.57 14.69
C ALA A 26 1.87 -10.18 15.23
N LEU A 27 2.06 -9.20 14.34
CA LEU A 27 2.33 -7.81 14.71
C LEU A 27 1.12 -7.16 15.41
N PHE A 28 -0.10 -7.45 14.95
CA PHE A 28 -1.31 -7.00 15.61
C PHE A 28 -1.47 -7.61 17.01
N GLU A 29 -1.24 -8.92 17.16
CA GLU A 29 -1.27 -9.61 18.47
C GLU A 29 -0.24 -9.02 19.46
N ARG A 30 0.93 -8.60 18.96
CA ARG A 30 1.90 -7.84 19.76
C ARG A 30 1.39 -6.44 20.10
N ALA A 31 0.82 -5.73 19.13
CA ALA A 31 0.34 -4.36 19.31
C ALA A 31 -0.81 -4.30 20.34
N GLN A 32 -1.70 -5.29 20.38
CA GLN A 32 -2.78 -5.39 21.36
C GLN A 32 -2.30 -5.42 22.82
N LYS A 33 -1.05 -5.84 23.07
CA LYS A 33 -0.47 -5.86 24.42
C LYS A 33 0.01 -4.49 24.90
N ILE A 34 0.09 -3.51 23.99
CA ILE A 34 0.76 -2.22 24.22
C ILE A 34 -0.16 -1.04 23.91
N PHE A 35 -1.03 -1.17 22.90
CA PHE A 35 -1.95 -0.13 22.46
C PHE A 35 -3.40 -0.60 22.62
N PRO A 36 -4.31 0.29 23.07
CA PRO A 36 -5.75 0.04 22.99
C PRO A 36 -6.17 -0.32 21.56
N ASP A 37 -7.00 -1.35 21.41
CA ASP A 37 -7.41 -1.92 20.12
C ASP A 37 -6.27 -2.33 19.17
N GLY A 38 -5.02 -2.43 19.67
CA GLY A 38 -3.85 -2.77 18.87
C GLY A 38 -3.45 -1.72 17.82
N VAL A 39 -3.96 -0.48 17.91
CA VAL A 39 -3.66 0.60 16.96
C VAL A 39 -3.41 1.93 17.67
N THR A 40 -2.64 2.83 17.02
CA THR A 40 -2.32 4.17 17.56
C THR A 40 -3.22 5.28 17.03
N HIS A 41 -4.03 5.00 16.02
CA HIS A 41 -4.98 5.96 15.42
C HIS A 41 -6.18 5.19 14.85
N ASP A 42 -7.40 5.71 15.07
CA ASP A 42 -8.65 5.02 14.72
C ASP A 42 -8.77 4.64 13.23
N ASN A 43 -8.22 5.47 12.34
CA ASN A 43 -8.18 5.19 10.89
C ASN A 43 -7.41 3.92 10.50
N ARG A 44 -6.66 3.30 11.41
CA ARG A 44 -5.96 2.02 11.19
C ARG A 44 -6.74 0.82 11.71
N ARG A 45 -7.89 1.04 12.37
CA ARG A 45 -8.72 -0.04 12.89
C ARG A 45 -9.38 -0.79 11.72
N MET A 46 -9.15 -2.09 11.63
CA MET A 46 -9.67 -2.97 10.58
C MET A 46 -9.88 -4.37 11.16
N GLN A 47 -10.90 -5.08 10.66
CA GLN A 47 -11.15 -6.49 10.98
C GLN A 47 -10.74 -7.39 9.81
N PRO A 48 -10.24 -8.61 10.07
CA PRO A 48 -9.97 -9.21 11.39
C PRO A 48 -8.73 -8.63 12.10
N PHE A 49 -7.82 -8.02 11.34
CA PHE A 49 -6.68 -7.25 11.82
C PHE A 49 -6.20 -6.32 10.68
N PRO A 50 -5.46 -5.24 10.96
CA PRO A 50 -4.92 -4.37 9.92
C PRO A 50 -3.68 -4.95 9.25
N ILE A 51 -3.43 -4.55 7.99
CA ILE A 51 -2.15 -4.80 7.33
C ILE A 51 -1.03 -3.99 7.97
N PHE A 52 0.16 -4.58 8.11
CA PHE A 52 1.36 -3.89 8.59
C PHE A 52 2.31 -3.64 7.43
N VAL A 53 2.48 -2.37 7.04
CA VAL A 53 3.36 -1.96 5.93
C VAL A 53 4.80 -1.84 6.41
N GLU A 54 5.74 -2.52 5.74
CA GLU A 54 7.18 -2.47 6.05
C GLU A 54 7.92 -1.44 5.19
N ARG A 55 7.57 -1.32 3.90
CA ARG A 55 8.22 -0.38 2.98
C ARG A 55 7.24 0.21 1.97
N ALA A 56 7.60 1.39 1.43
CA ALA A 56 6.85 2.07 0.39
C ALA A 56 7.82 2.76 -0.58
N ASP A 57 7.47 2.77 -1.87
CA ASP A 57 8.21 3.44 -2.94
C ASP A 57 7.23 3.89 -4.04
N GLY A 58 7.19 5.20 -4.29
CA GLY A 58 6.19 5.83 -5.15
C GLY A 58 4.76 5.43 -4.77
N ALA A 59 4.04 4.86 -5.74
CA ALA A 59 2.67 4.38 -5.56
C ALA A 59 2.58 2.94 -4.99
N TYR A 60 3.71 2.30 -4.69
CA TYR A 60 3.74 0.92 -4.23
C TYR A 60 4.04 0.82 -2.73
N LYS A 61 3.36 -0.11 -2.07
CA LYS A 61 3.60 -0.48 -0.67
C LYS A 61 3.81 -1.98 -0.57
N TRP A 62 4.66 -2.39 0.36
CA TRP A 62 4.84 -3.79 0.71
C TRP A 62 4.54 -3.99 2.19
N ASP A 63 3.70 -4.97 2.48
CA ASP A 63 3.44 -5.39 3.85
C ASP A 63 4.58 -6.25 4.42
N ALA A 64 4.48 -6.56 5.70
CA ALA A 64 5.39 -7.43 6.44
C ALA A 64 5.38 -8.89 5.94
N ASP A 65 4.37 -9.26 5.14
CA ASP A 65 4.21 -10.57 4.52
C ASP A 65 4.83 -10.60 3.10
N GLY A 66 5.29 -9.46 2.58
CA GLY A 66 5.94 -9.32 1.28
C GLY A 66 4.97 -9.03 0.12
N ASN A 67 3.67 -8.89 0.37
CA ASN A 67 2.67 -8.58 -0.65
C ASN A 67 2.84 -7.14 -1.13
N ARG A 68 2.75 -6.92 -2.45
CA ARG A 68 2.84 -5.59 -3.05
C ARG A 68 1.45 -5.05 -3.39
N TYR A 69 1.17 -3.83 -2.95
CA TYR A 69 -0.07 -3.10 -3.21
C TYR A 69 0.20 -1.83 -4.02
N ILE A 70 -0.77 -1.44 -4.84
CA ILE A 70 -0.85 -0.08 -5.38
C ILE A 70 -1.70 0.74 -4.40
N ASP A 71 -1.15 1.82 -3.87
CA ASP A 71 -1.81 2.63 -2.85
C ASP A 71 -2.70 3.72 -3.48
N TYR A 72 -4.01 3.56 -3.32
CA TYR A 72 -5.02 4.53 -3.74
C TYR A 72 -5.55 5.41 -2.59
N TRP A 73 -5.12 5.18 -1.34
CA TRP A 73 -5.70 5.82 -0.17
C TRP A 73 -4.96 7.10 0.24
N ARG A 74 -3.63 7.07 0.37
CA ARG A 74 -2.86 8.24 0.89
C ARG A 74 -1.38 8.25 0.43
N HIS A 75 -1.03 9.31 -0.31
CA HIS A 75 0.32 9.69 -0.77
C HIS A 75 0.95 8.84 -1.89
N ALA A 76 0.28 8.72 -3.04
CA ALA A 76 0.97 8.41 -4.31
C ALA A 76 1.94 9.54 -4.78
N TRP A 77 2.09 10.63 -4.00
CA TRP A 77 2.71 11.88 -4.45
C TRP A 77 3.80 12.46 -3.53
N ASN A 78 4.10 11.87 -2.36
CA ASN A 78 5.01 12.53 -1.38
C ASN A 78 6.34 11.83 -1.14
N VAL A 79 6.81 11.04 -2.10
CA VAL A 79 8.24 10.77 -2.30
C VAL A 79 8.60 11.27 -3.69
N PRO A 80 9.59 12.17 -3.85
CA PRO A 80 9.97 12.67 -5.15
C PRO A 80 10.43 11.49 -6.01
N SER A 81 9.70 11.24 -7.10
CA SER A 81 10.24 10.52 -8.24
C SER A 81 11.42 11.34 -8.75
N SER A 82 12.65 11.03 -8.36
CA SER A 82 13.81 11.55 -9.10
C SER A 82 13.87 10.98 -10.53
N SER A 83 12.82 10.33 -11.07
CA SER A 83 12.87 9.65 -12.37
C SER A 83 11.54 9.52 -13.15
N LEU A 84 10.47 10.24 -12.82
CA LEU A 84 9.24 10.29 -13.64
C LEU A 84 8.64 11.69 -13.45
N LEU A 85 8.88 12.73 -14.27
CA LEU A 85 9.05 12.87 -15.71
C LEU A 85 10.13 13.93 -16.01
N VAL A 86 11.24 13.57 -16.66
CA VAL A 86 11.95 14.50 -17.55
C VAL A 86 11.64 14.04 -18.96
N HIS A 87 10.74 14.75 -19.62
CA HIS A 87 10.58 14.66 -21.07
C HIS A 87 11.81 15.35 -21.70
N PRO A 88 12.68 14.66 -22.46
CA PRO A 88 13.72 15.34 -23.20
C PRO A 88 13.17 15.68 -24.59
N SER A 89 12.39 16.75 -24.72
CA SER A 89 12.33 17.51 -25.98
C SER A 89 11.55 18.82 -25.83
N SER A 90 12.27 19.91 -26.10
CA SER A 90 11.79 21.20 -26.63
C SER A 90 10.76 22.00 -25.82
N SER A 91 11.22 23.08 -25.16
CA SER A 91 11.07 24.47 -25.67
C SER A 91 11.26 25.48 -24.53
N SER A 92 12.33 26.27 -24.63
CA SER A 92 12.39 27.71 -24.32
C SER A 92 11.73 28.19 -23.02
N ILE A 93 12.48 28.25 -21.92
CA ILE A 93 12.17 29.17 -20.81
C ILE A 93 13.00 30.45 -21.04
N PRO A 94 12.39 31.60 -21.36
CA PRO A 94 13.13 32.85 -21.44
C PRO A 94 13.52 33.34 -20.05
N GLN A 95 14.76 33.82 -19.93
CA GLN A 95 15.28 34.44 -18.70
C GLN A 95 14.49 35.74 -18.38
N PRO A 96 14.13 36.03 -17.12
CA PRO A 96 13.47 37.28 -16.77
C PRO A 96 14.41 38.47 -16.91
N TRP A 97 13.89 39.58 -17.43
CA TRP A 97 14.61 40.77 -17.90
C TRP A 97 14.91 41.82 -16.81
N TRP A 98 14.81 41.50 -15.51
CA TRP A 98 14.97 42.49 -14.42
C TRP A 98 16.38 42.57 -13.82
N LEU A 99 17.40 42.12 -14.53
CA LEU A 99 18.82 42.28 -14.17
C LEU A 99 19.58 42.98 -15.30
N THR A 100 19.20 44.23 -15.58
CA THR A 100 20.03 45.38 -16.05
C THR A 100 19.12 46.57 -16.31
#